data_AF-A0A919L8I8-F1
#
_entry.id   AF-A0A919L8I8-F1
#
_cell.length_a   1.000
_cell.length_b   1.000
_cell.length_c   1.000
_cell.angle_alpha   90.00
_cell.angle_beta   90.00
_cell.angle_gamma   90.00
#
_symmetry.space_group_name_H-M   'P 1'
#
loop_
_entity.id
_entity.type
_entity.pdbx_description
1 polymer ?
#
loop_
_entity_poly.entity_id
_entity_poly.type
_entity_poly.pdbx_seq_one_letter_code
_entity_poly.pdbx_strand_id
1 'polypeptide(L)'
;MTHHVLWIIRYEGSGYSLSEAADTEPGAYLRARAHAQLAEAGTPIPVTLRIGGQEAVLPRVGRIWILRRDVASNDYRPHSHSWFRSHPSPRALTPLPDDF
;
A
#
# COMPACT_ATOMS: atom_id res chain seq x y z
N MET A 1 0.24 -3.19 24.94
CA MET A 1 -0.83 -2.70 24.04
C MET A 1 -0.42 -3.05 22.61
N THR A 2 -0.99 -4.10 22.05
CA THR A 2 -0.64 -4.57 20.70
C THR A 2 -1.43 -3.73 19.70
N HIS A 3 -0.77 -2.89 18.92
CA HIS A 3 -1.42 -2.15 17.84
C HIS A 3 -1.93 -3.18 16.81
N HIS A 4 -3.23 -3.50 16.87
CA HIS A 4 -3.85 -4.41 15.92
C HIS A 4 -3.91 -3.68 14.57
N VAL A 5 -2.89 -3.89 13.74
CA VAL A 5 -2.77 -3.27 12.41
C VAL A 5 -4.00 -3.66 11.58
N LEU A 6 -4.88 -2.68 11.34
CA LEU A 6 -6.07 -2.83 10.51
C LEU A 6 -5.77 -2.56 9.03
N TRP A 7 -4.67 -1.88 8.72
CA TRP A 7 -4.33 -1.41 7.36
C TRP A 7 -2.88 -1.66 6.99
N ILE A 8 -2.65 -2.19 5.79
CA ILE A 8 -1.32 -2.39 5.21
C ILE A 8 -1.26 -1.72 3.85
N ILE A 9 -0.13 -1.08 3.55
CA ILE A 9 0.24 -0.66 2.21
C ILE A 9 1.22 -1.70 1.66
N ARG A 10 0.88 -2.37 0.56
CA ARG A 10 1.77 -3.33 -0.11
C ARG A 10 2.31 -2.76 -1.40
N TYR A 11 3.63 -2.75 -1.52
CA TYR A 11 4.36 -2.33 -2.71
C TYR A 11 4.81 -3.56 -3.48
N GLU A 12 4.55 -3.58 -4.79
CA GLU A 12 4.98 -4.63 -5.70
C GLU A 12 5.87 -4.03 -6.80
N GLY A 13 6.99 -4.70 -7.07
CA GLY A 13 7.90 -4.37 -8.15
C GLY A 13 8.48 -5.63 -8.79
N SER A 14 9.47 -5.47 -9.67
CA SER A 14 10.09 -6.59 -10.38
C SER A 14 10.83 -7.51 -9.41
N GLY A 15 10.21 -8.64 -9.05
CA GLY A 15 10.78 -9.65 -8.17
C GLY A 15 10.66 -9.37 -6.67
N TYR A 16 9.86 -8.39 -6.24
CA TYR A 16 9.67 -8.11 -4.82
C TYR A 16 8.24 -7.70 -4.45
N SER A 17 7.88 -8.00 -3.20
CA SER A 17 6.68 -7.51 -2.52
C SER A 17 7.06 -7.10 -1.10
N LEU A 18 6.67 -5.89 -0.71
CA LEU A 18 7.03 -5.32 0.59
C LEU A 18 5.82 -4.63 1.20
N SER A 19 5.66 -4.72 2.52
CA SER A 19 4.49 -4.22 3.23
C SER A 19 4.87 -3.22 4.31
N GLU A 20 4.15 -2.10 4.35
CA GLU A 20 4.22 -1.07 5.39
C GLU A 20 2.90 -1.04 6.15
N ALA A 21 2.96 -0.83 7.47
CA ALA A 21 1.76 -0.70 8.29
C ALA A 21 1.24 0.74 8.30
N ALA A 22 -0.08 0.87 8.30
CA ALA A 22 -0.76 2.13 8.57
C ALA A 22 -1.72 1.98 9.76
N ASP A 23 -1.73 2.98 10.63
CA ASP A 23 -2.59 2.97 11.83
C ASP A 23 -4.07 3.17 11.48
N THR A 24 -4.34 3.92 10.42
CA THR A 24 -5.69 4.31 10.00
C THR A 24 -5.85 4.19 8.49
N GLU A 25 -7.10 4.02 8.06
CA GLU A 25 -7.46 4.00 6.64
C GLU A 25 -7.03 5.29 5.93
N PRO A 26 -7.36 6.51 6.43
CA PRO A 26 -6.96 7.73 5.74
C PRO A 26 -5.43 7.88 5.69
N GLY A 27 -4.72 7.41 6.72
CA GLY A 27 -3.26 7.39 6.75
C GLY A 27 -2.66 6.43 5.73
N ALA A 28 -3.32 5.30 5.44
CA ALA A 28 -2.94 4.39 4.37
C ALA A 28 -3.12 5.03 3.00
N TYR A 29 -4.26 5.69 2.76
CA TYR A 29 -4.55 6.41 1.52
C TYR A 29 -3.59 7.56 1.25
N LEU A 30 -3.34 8.42 2.25
CA LEU A 30 -2.45 9.57 2.12
C LEU A 30 -1.04 9.12 1.68
N ARG A 31 -0.48 8.13 2.38
CA ARG A 31 0.84 7.55 2.05
C ARG A 31 0.85 6.86 0.70
N ALA A 32 -0.12 5.99 0.43
CA ALA A 32 -0.20 5.28 -0.84
C ALA A 32 -0.26 6.24 -2.02
N ARG A 33 -1.02 7.36 -1.92
CA ARG A 33 -1.11 8.38 -2.96
C ARG A 33 0.20 9.13 -3.16
N ALA A 34 0.84 9.57 -2.08
CA ALA A 34 2.14 10.22 -2.14
C ALA A 34 3.19 9.31 -2.79
N HIS A 35 3.23 8.03 -2.40
CA HIS A 35 4.14 7.05 -2.98
C HIS A 35 3.80 6.73 -4.43
N ALA A 36 2.51 6.69 -4.78
CA ALA A 36 2.10 6.48 -6.16
C ALA A 36 2.60 7.63 -7.06
N GLN A 37 2.49 8.89 -6.63
CA GLN A 37 3.06 10.05 -7.34
C GLN A 37 4.59 9.95 -7.50
N LEU A 38 5.30 9.52 -6.46
CA LEU A 38 6.75 9.27 -6.55
C LEU A 38 7.06 8.17 -7.58
N ALA A 39 6.30 7.08 -7.59
CA ALA A 39 6.47 6.00 -8.56
C ALA A 39 6.19 6.43 -10.00
N GLU A 40 5.20 7.31 -10.25
CA GLU A 40 4.93 7.90 -11.58
C GLU A 40 6.09 8.78 -12.04
N ALA A 41 6.65 9.58 -11.14
CA ALA A 41 7.80 10.42 -11.40
C ALA A 41 9.10 9.60 -11.61
N GLY A 42 9.07 8.29 -11.38
CA GLY A 42 10.26 7.44 -11.41
C GLY A 42 11.19 7.63 -10.21
N THR A 43 10.70 8.31 -9.17
CA THR A 43 11.44 8.57 -7.93
C THR A 43 11.37 7.33 -7.02
N PRO A 44 12.50 6.91 -6.42
CA PRO A 44 12.49 5.85 -5.42
C PRO A 44 11.60 6.19 -4.22
N ILE A 45 10.88 5.20 -3.70
CA ILE A 45 9.95 5.39 -2.58
C ILE A 45 10.63 4.97 -1.27
N PRO A 46 10.74 5.87 -0.27
CA PRO A 46 11.12 5.47 1.08
C PRO A 46 9.95 4.78 1.77
N VAL A 47 10.21 3.63 2.41
CA VAL A 47 9.20 2.86 3.15
C VAL A 47 9.76 2.43 4.49
N THR A 48 8.94 2.52 5.53
CA THR A 48 9.31 2.04 6.87
C THR A 48 8.75 0.65 7.10
N LEU A 49 9.63 -0.32 7.35
CA LEU A 49 9.23 -1.71 7.59
C LEU A 49 8.71 -1.91 9.00
N ARG A 50 7.59 -2.64 9.09
CA ARG A 50 6.99 -3.02 10.39
C ARG A 50 7.91 -3.90 11.23
N ILE A 51 8.70 -4.77 10.59
CA ILE A 51 9.62 -5.67 11.29
C ILE A 51 10.98 -4.96 11.39
N GLY A 52 11.30 -4.50 12.60
CA GLY A 52 12.61 -3.91 12.92
C GLY A 52 12.73 -2.40 12.75
N GLY A 53 11.67 -1.69 12.29
CA GLY A 53 11.74 -0.24 12.07
C GLY A 53 12.73 0.16 10.98
N GLN A 54 13.12 -0.80 10.13
CA GLN A 54 14.14 -0.60 9.12
C GLN A 54 13.56 0.21 7.95
N GLU A 55 14.26 1.27 7.56
CA GLU A 55 13.94 2.00 6.34
C GLU A 55 14.44 1.21 5.13
N ALA A 56 13.60 1.12 4.10
CA ALA A 56 13.97 0.60 2.80
C ALA A 56 13.64 1.64 1.74
N VAL A 57 14.38 1.61 0.64
CA VAL A 57 14.13 2.46 -0.53
C VAL A 57 13.79 1.56 -1.71
N LEU A 58 12.60 1.74 -2.25
CA LEU A 58 12.08 0.95 -3.37
C LEU A 58 12.36 1.68 -4.68
N PRO A 59 13.28 1.19 -5.53
CA PRO A 59 13.73 1.93 -6.71
C PRO A 59 12.69 1.94 -7.85
N ARG A 60 11.85 0.90 -7.96
CA ARG A 60 10.85 0.77 -9.05
C ARG A 60 9.61 0.03 -8.58
N VAL A 61 8.65 0.78 -8.05
CA VAL A 61 7.32 0.25 -7.75
C VAL A 61 6.47 0.23 -9.02
N GLY A 62 5.86 -0.93 -9.28
CA GLY A 62 4.93 -1.17 -10.38
C GLY A 62 3.47 -1.15 -9.94
N ARG A 63 3.20 -1.40 -8.65
CA ARG A 63 1.86 -1.36 -8.06
C ARG A 63 1.92 -1.10 -6.55
N ILE A 64 0.93 -0.37 -6.04
CA ILE A 64 0.69 -0.14 -4.62
C ILE A 64 -0.71 -0.64 -4.28
N TRP A 65 -0.85 -1.44 -3.24
CA TRP A 65 -2.12 -1.90 -2.71
C TRP A 65 -2.37 -1.29 -1.34
N ILE A 66 -3.63 -1.02 -1.03
CA ILE A 66 -4.12 -0.82 0.33
C ILE A 66 -4.88 -2.09 0.68
N LEU A 67 -4.46 -2.75 1.76
CA LEU A 67 -5.05 -3.96 2.28
C LEU A 67 -5.68 -3.68 3.64
N ARG A 68 -6.85 -4.24 3.88
CA ARG A 68 -7.54 -4.20 5.17
C ARG A 68 -7.46 -5.58 5.82
N ARG A 69 -7.19 -5.63 7.13
CA ARG A 69 -7.33 -6.89 7.89
C ARG A 69 -8.81 -7.21 8.06
N ASP A 70 -9.23 -8.34 7.53
CA ASP A 70 -10.51 -8.94 7.84
C ASP A 70 -10.45 -9.60 9.22
N VAL A 71 -11.35 -9.21 10.11
CA VAL A 71 -11.35 -9.66 11.51
C VAL A 71 -11.83 -11.12 11.60
N ALA A 72 -12.77 -11.52 10.74
CA ALA A 72 -13.36 -12.85 10.78
C ALA A 72 -12.37 -13.94 10.31
N SER A 73 -11.68 -13.70 9.19
CA SER A 73 -10.70 -14.64 8.63
C SER A 73 -9.27 -14.42 9.12
N ASN A 74 -9.02 -13.32 9.84
CA ASN A 74 -7.68 -12.92 10.27
C ASN A 74 -6.67 -12.75 9.11
N ASP A 75 -7.17 -12.39 7.92
CA ASP A 75 -6.38 -12.26 6.70
C ASP A 75 -6.43 -10.82 6.15
N TYR A 76 -5.47 -10.45 5.30
CA TYR A 76 -5.44 -9.14 4.64
C TYR A 76 -6.11 -9.22 3.28
N ARG A 77 -7.23 -8.51 3.14
CA ARG A 77 -8.00 -8.40 1.89
C ARG A 77 -7.62 -7.13 1.13
N PRO A 78 -7.52 -7.18 -0.21
CA PRO A 78 -7.40 -5.98 -1.02
C PRO A 78 -8.57 -5.03 -0.77
N HIS A 79 -8.26 -3.79 -0.41
CA HIS A 79 -9.25 -2.73 -0.23
C HIS A 79 -9.14 -1.65 -1.32
N SER A 80 -7.96 -1.41 -1.86
CA SER A 80 -7.76 -0.56 -3.04
C SER A 80 -6.38 -0.79 -3.65
N HIS A 81 -6.14 -0.27 -4.86
CA HIS A 81 -4.84 -0.35 -5.50
C HIS A 81 -4.57 0.81 -6.47
N SER A 82 -3.29 1.03 -6.76
CA SER A 82 -2.82 1.93 -7.81
C SER A 82 -3.00 1.31 -9.20
N TRP A 83 -2.74 2.09 -10.25
CA TRP A 83 -2.65 1.55 -11.60
C TRP A 83 -1.51 0.52 -11.74
N PHE A 84 -1.59 -0.24 -12.81
CA PHE A 84 -0.43 -0.96 -13.37
C PHE A 84 0.32 0.03 -14.28
N ARG A 85 1.66 0.04 -14.30
CA ARG A 85 2.46 1.01 -15.11
C ARG A 85 2.00 1.18 -16.57
N SER A 86 1.27 0.23 -17.15
CA SER A 86 0.70 0.34 -18.51
C SER A 86 -0.78 0.73 -18.60
N HIS A 87 -1.49 0.99 -17.50
CA HIS A 87 -2.92 1.35 -17.49
C HIS A 87 -3.29 2.28 -16.30
N PRO A 88 -3.05 3.61 -16.38
CA PRO A 88 -3.50 4.56 -15.38
C PRO A 88 -5.03 4.44 -15.20
N SER A 89 -5.48 4.11 -13.99
CA SER A 89 -6.91 4.03 -13.66
C SER A 89 -7.32 5.34 -12.97
N PRO A 90 -8.39 6.02 -13.43
CA PRO A 90 -8.91 7.21 -12.76
C PRO A 90 -9.47 6.91 -11.36
N ARG A 91 -9.63 5.63 -11.00
CA ARG A 91 -10.06 5.15 -9.67
C ARG A 91 -8.91 4.56 -8.85
N ALA A 92 -7.66 4.76 -9.27
CA ALA A 92 -6.51 4.30 -8.51
C ALA A 92 -6.52 4.92 -7.11
N LEU A 93 -6.41 4.08 -6.07
CA LEU A 93 -6.41 4.51 -4.67
C LEU A 93 -7.66 5.35 -4.29
N THR A 94 -8.82 4.98 -4.83
CA THR A 94 -10.13 5.29 -4.24
C THR A 94 -10.60 4.13 -3.37
N PRO A 95 -11.29 4.37 -2.24
CA PRO A 95 -12.00 3.33 -1.49
C PRO A 95 -12.85 2.46 -2.43
N LEU A 96 -12.71 1.14 -2.29
CA LEU A 96 -13.70 0.23 -2.84
C LEU A 96 -14.99 0.39 -2.04
N PRO A 97 -16.18 0.25 -2.65
CA PRO A 97 -17.43 0.15 -1.92
C PRO A 97 -17.32 -0.96 -0.86
N ASP A 98 -18.02 -0.81 0.27
CA ASP A 98 -18.00 -1.79 1.36
C ASP A 98 -18.47 -3.20 0.94
N ASP A 99 -19.17 -3.32 -0.19
CA ASP A 99 -19.78 -4.55 -0.72
C ASP A 99 -18.94 -5.27 -1.80
N PHE A 100 -17.66 -4.90 -2.01
CA PHE A 100 -16.81 -5.43 -3.09
C PHE A 100 -15.86 -6.56 -2.64
#